data_AF-A0A369K7Z4-F1
#
_entry.id   AF-A0A369K7Z4-F1
#
_cell.length_a   1.000
_cell.length_b   1.000
_cell.length_c   1.000
_cell.angle_alpha   90.00
_cell.angle_beta   90.00
_cell.angle_gamma   90.00
#
_symmetry.space_group_name_H-M   'P 1'
#
loop_
_entity.id
_entity.type
_entity.pdbx_description
1 polymer ?
#
loop_
_entity_poly.entity_id
_entity_poly.type
_entity_poly.pdbx_seq_one_letter_code
_entity_poly.pdbx_strand_id
1 'polypeptide(L)'
;MHISPSDSVFLRSGRWRTKPTGELISSWSGASIKFAYHGQTVVRLLTGPSTRRVDRFNGGTPTLCVSVHTLAEDTEISTRTHDVEGAQELTLFDLSSIACDTSGVVIELTLIDWASILEIQAILVEKKDMVQLPPSSSSQAINALVIGDSISCGWAEEEGVMPSGCLSAFPFVLQRKLREVGIPLSMSLVAYPAWTLVDHEDSLGMESKFFHLSPWERENAKFDSEEQASVVIFALGTNDEAQDIPPEHFAASLVAFADRLLAGKSACRDFILVEPFQDFNEAETTLPYDLDALQQTLSEHHANVKFHLLRVRKHLREEHTVDGLHLNIEGHEIVSSVLKELFHPEPSAAASPVPKVTAEVLASIESGELLYDHGYGTNKTMKIEFGGHPAILRFGTRVSPGEANIMKLLAKTGSIPVPRVIGIWESCAIADNQERTVYIVSEWIEGQTLEEAWPNLIQADKDGVVEQLRGIIASLRQLPTPDGHNQFIGAVGRLPCNDVMLRGMGPFADIDAFIEAFKTVCQPYVRGYYHLVLERLLQRWRAYRVVLTHGDLHPSNILIQRTDTGQWRIAAIIDWELAGWYPEHWEYVTLLNCVRWESDWACVAQNLLERRYDDDFVLDSKYRFLLRL
;
A
#
# COMPACT_ATOMS: atom_id res chain seq x y z
N MET A 1 2.27 -27.00 -32.61
CA MET A 1 0.88 -27.41 -32.33
C MET A 1 0.02 -26.17 -32.11
N HIS A 2 -1.23 -26.20 -32.59
CA HIS A 2 -2.22 -25.15 -32.32
C HIS A 2 -3.05 -25.61 -31.12
N ILE A 3 -2.99 -24.88 -30.01
CA ILE A 3 -3.86 -25.12 -28.86
C ILE A 3 -5.01 -24.12 -28.94
N SER A 4 -6.24 -24.64 -28.92
CA SER A 4 -7.42 -23.79 -28.85
C SER A 4 -7.41 -22.99 -27.54
N PRO A 5 -7.66 -21.67 -27.55
CA PRO A 5 -7.74 -20.87 -26.32
C PRO A 5 -8.92 -21.30 -25.43
N SER A 6 -9.88 -22.06 -25.98
CA SER A 6 -10.96 -22.69 -25.23
C SER A 6 -10.54 -23.92 -24.39
N ASP A 7 -9.30 -24.39 -24.52
CA ASP A 7 -8.80 -25.54 -23.77
C ASP A 7 -8.70 -25.26 -22.25
N SER A 8 -8.85 -26.31 -21.45
CA SER A 8 -8.78 -26.27 -19.98
C SER A 8 -7.39 -25.95 -19.42
N VAL A 9 -6.33 -26.01 -20.23
CA VAL A 9 -4.97 -25.63 -19.80
C VAL A 9 -4.81 -24.11 -19.60
N PHE A 10 -5.79 -23.31 -20.03
CA PHE A 10 -5.76 -21.85 -19.93
C PHE A 10 -6.69 -21.36 -18.81
N LEU A 11 -6.14 -20.53 -17.93
CA LEU A 11 -6.92 -19.77 -16.97
C LEU A 11 -7.38 -18.46 -17.62
N ARG A 12 -8.66 -18.12 -17.52
CA ARG A 12 -9.25 -16.92 -18.13
C ARG A 12 -9.73 -15.96 -17.05
N SER A 13 -9.52 -14.68 -17.28
CA SER A 13 -10.14 -13.60 -16.50
C SER A 13 -10.91 -12.65 -17.42
N GLY A 14 -11.94 -12.02 -16.87
CA GLY A 14 -12.83 -11.14 -17.61
C GLY A 14 -13.79 -11.88 -18.55
N ARG A 15 -14.40 -11.13 -19.46
CA ARG A 15 -15.53 -11.60 -20.27
C ARG A 15 -15.08 -12.09 -21.63
N TRP A 16 -15.38 -13.34 -21.93
CA TRP A 16 -15.01 -13.98 -23.19
C TRP A 16 -16.21 -14.64 -23.86
N ARG A 17 -16.38 -14.39 -25.16
CA ARG A 17 -17.26 -15.18 -26.02
C ARG A 17 -16.46 -16.31 -26.63
N THR A 18 -16.94 -17.55 -26.47
CA THR A 18 -16.35 -18.71 -27.13
C THR A 18 -17.10 -19.00 -28.44
N LYS A 19 -16.40 -19.04 -29.57
CA LYS A 19 -16.98 -19.47 -30.85
C LYS A 19 -17.19 -20.99 -30.85
N PRO A 20 -18.10 -21.53 -31.68
CA PRO A 20 -18.28 -22.99 -31.83
C PRO A 20 -17.00 -23.75 -32.21
N THR A 21 -16.08 -23.07 -32.88
CA THR A 21 -14.78 -23.57 -33.33
C THR A 21 -13.67 -23.43 -32.28
N GLY A 22 -13.97 -22.85 -31.10
CA GLY A 22 -13.09 -22.79 -29.94
C GLY A 22 -12.24 -21.53 -29.82
N GLU A 23 -12.33 -20.58 -30.76
CA GLU A 23 -11.71 -19.26 -30.64
C GLU A 23 -12.40 -18.42 -29.58
N LEU A 24 -11.65 -17.52 -28.94
CA LEU A 24 -12.17 -16.61 -27.93
C LEU A 24 -12.18 -15.18 -28.45
N ILE A 25 -13.26 -14.46 -28.16
CA ILE A 25 -13.38 -13.01 -28.43
C ILE A 25 -13.64 -12.27 -27.12
N SER A 26 -12.91 -11.17 -26.90
CA SER A 26 -13.22 -10.20 -25.85
C SER A 26 -13.15 -8.78 -26.38
N SER A 27 -13.79 -7.87 -25.65
CA SER A 27 -13.90 -6.44 -25.94
C SER A 27 -13.94 -5.56 -24.69
N TRP A 28 -13.89 -6.16 -23.50
CA TRP A 28 -13.72 -5.43 -22.25
C TRP A 28 -12.23 -5.43 -21.91
N SER A 29 -11.65 -4.24 -21.68
CA SER A 29 -10.24 -4.16 -21.29
C SER A 29 -10.01 -4.85 -19.95
N GLY A 30 -8.79 -5.37 -19.77
CA GLY A 30 -8.43 -6.21 -18.63
C GLY A 30 -8.73 -7.70 -18.81
N ALA A 31 -9.47 -8.11 -19.85
CA ALA A 31 -9.68 -9.52 -20.13
C ALA A 31 -8.35 -10.22 -20.45
N SER A 32 -8.08 -11.34 -19.76
CA SER A 32 -6.79 -12.03 -19.86
C SER A 32 -6.87 -13.56 -20.00
N ILE A 33 -5.80 -14.13 -20.55
CA ILE A 33 -5.54 -15.58 -20.61
C ILE A 33 -4.16 -15.85 -20.02
N LYS A 34 -4.08 -16.75 -19.03
CA LYS A 34 -2.86 -17.12 -18.32
C LYS A 34 -2.58 -18.63 -18.39
N PHE A 35 -1.32 -19.02 -18.56
CA PHE A 35 -0.87 -20.42 -18.57
C PHE A 35 0.58 -20.57 -18.14
N ALA A 36 0.92 -21.73 -17.57
CA ALA A 36 2.29 -22.15 -17.36
C ALA A 36 2.84 -22.79 -18.65
N TYR A 37 4.09 -22.48 -18.98
CA TYR A 37 4.81 -23.04 -20.12
C TYR A 37 6.20 -23.54 -19.71
N HIS A 38 6.48 -24.80 -20.04
CA HIS A 38 7.72 -25.51 -19.68
C HIS A 38 8.64 -25.79 -20.87
N GLY A 39 8.31 -25.28 -22.06
CA GLY A 39 9.18 -25.41 -23.24
C GLY A 39 10.39 -24.49 -23.16
N GLN A 40 11.37 -24.68 -24.05
CA GLN A 40 12.59 -23.86 -24.13
C GLN A 40 12.65 -22.99 -25.38
N THR A 41 11.54 -22.89 -26.11
CA THR A 41 11.49 -22.23 -27.43
C THR A 41 10.31 -21.26 -27.54
N VAL A 42 10.11 -20.74 -28.74
CA VAL A 42 9.19 -19.64 -29.04
C VAL A 42 7.72 -20.01 -28.81
N VAL A 43 7.01 -19.16 -28.08
CA VAL A 43 5.54 -19.18 -27.98
C VAL A 43 4.99 -18.12 -28.92
N ARG A 44 3.97 -18.48 -29.72
CA ARG A 44 3.32 -17.55 -30.64
C ARG A 44 1.81 -17.52 -30.41
N LEU A 45 1.20 -16.40 -30.81
CA LEU A 45 -0.23 -16.15 -30.78
C LEU A 45 -0.73 -16.01 -32.20
N LEU A 46 -1.82 -16.69 -32.54
CA LEU A 46 -2.57 -16.44 -33.75
C LEU A 46 -3.84 -15.66 -33.39
N THR A 47 -3.88 -14.39 -33.79
CA THR A 47 -5.09 -13.56 -33.67
C THR A 47 -6.07 -13.88 -34.80
N GLY A 48 -7.34 -13.55 -34.60
CA GLY A 48 -8.40 -13.82 -35.58
C GLY A 48 -8.92 -12.58 -36.31
N PRO A 49 -9.72 -12.78 -37.37
CA PRO A 49 -10.17 -11.71 -38.25
C PRO A 49 -11.09 -10.68 -37.58
N SER A 50 -11.67 -10.98 -36.42
CA SER A 50 -12.47 -10.00 -35.68
C SER A 50 -11.60 -9.00 -34.91
N THR A 51 -10.30 -9.25 -34.76
CA THR A 51 -9.37 -8.38 -34.04
C THR A 51 -9.26 -7.05 -34.75
N ARG A 52 -9.65 -5.97 -34.09
CA ARG A 52 -9.60 -4.61 -34.63
C ARG A 52 -9.88 -3.58 -33.55
N ARG A 53 -9.40 -2.36 -33.77
CA ARG A 53 -9.85 -1.18 -33.02
C ARG A 53 -11.21 -0.72 -33.55
N VAL A 54 -12.14 -0.43 -32.65
CA VAL A 54 -13.55 -0.12 -32.95
C VAL A 54 -13.91 1.33 -32.61
N ASP A 55 -13.24 1.93 -31.63
CA ASP A 55 -13.48 3.31 -31.21
C ASP A 55 -12.21 4.19 -31.34
N ARG A 56 -12.31 5.45 -30.89
CA ARG A 56 -11.26 6.47 -30.96
C ARG A 56 -9.94 5.96 -30.39
N PHE A 57 -8.85 6.51 -30.93
CA PHE A 57 -7.50 6.20 -30.54
C PHE A 57 -7.26 6.58 -29.07
N ASN A 58 -6.96 5.60 -28.22
CA ASN A 58 -6.64 5.79 -26.80
C ASN A 58 -5.19 6.26 -26.60
N GLY A 59 -4.85 7.43 -27.16
CA GLY A 59 -3.55 8.07 -26.97
C GLY A 59 -2.32 7.22 -27.34
N GLY A 60 -2.44 6.26 -28.26
CA GLY A 60 -1.34 5.34 -28.62
C GLY A 60 -1.31 3.99 -27.92
N THR A 61 -2.29 3.70 -27.06
CA THR A 61 -2.33 2.44 -26.30
C THR A 61 -2.40 1.22 -27.23
N PRO A 62 -1.43 0.29 -27.15
CA PRO A 62 -1.46 -0.96 -27.94
C PRO A 62 -2.62 -1.86 -27.52
N THR A 63 -3.11 -2.72 -28.41
CA THR A 63 -4.24 -3.62 -28.10
C THR A 63 -3.92 -4.66 -27.02
N LEU A 64 -2.75 -5.29 -27.08
CA LEU A 64 -2.40 -6.48 -26.29
C LEU A 64 -1.15 -6.23 -25.44
N CYS A 65 -1.18 -6.69 -24.20
CA CYS A 65 -0.01 -6.83 -23.33
C CYS A 65 0.31 -8.31 -23.11
N VAL A 66 1.60 -8.65 -23.09
CA VAL A 66 2.13 -9.98 -22.83
C VAL A 66 3.10 -9.86 -21.66
N SER A 67 2.73 -10.40 -20.50
CA SER A 67 3.61 -10.48 -19.34
C SER A 67 4.10 -11.91 -19.12
N VAL A 68 5.36 -12.03 -18.72
CA VAL A 68 6.01 -13.32 -18.44
C VAL A 68 6.54 -13.26 -17.02
N HIS A 69 6.18 -14.27 -16.22
CA HIS A 69 6.53 -14.37 -14.81
C HIS A 69 7.29 -15.66 -14.50
N THR A 70 8.07 -15.66 -13.42
CA THR A 70 8.69 -16.88 -12.88
C THR A 70 7.60 -17.84 -12.38
N LEU A 71 7.78 -19.14 -12.61
CA LEU A 71 6.78 -20.13 -12.19
C LEU A 71 6.68 -20.30 -10.66
N ALA A 72 7.81 -20.11 -9.94
CA ALA A 72 7.90 -20.37 -8.50
C ALA A 72 7.39 -19.20 -7.64
N GLU A 73 7.62 -17.96 -8.08
CA GLU A 73 7.42 -16.75 -7.27
C GLU A 73 6.50 -15.72 -7.96
N ASP A 74 5.99 -16.01 -9.16
CA ASP A 74 5.18 -15.11 -9.99
C ASP A 74 5.84 -13.73 -10.22
N THR A 75 7.17 -13.69 -10.16
CA THR A 75 7.97 -12.48 -10.36
C THR A 75 8.02 -12.13 -11.84
N GLU A 76 7.67 -10.89 -12.20
CA GLU A 76 7.71 -10.45 -13.59
C GLU A 76 9.16 -10.49 -14.14
N ILE A 77 9.33 -11.21 -15.26
CA ILE A 77 10.59 -11.30 -16.02
C ILE A 77 10.58 -10.28 -17.15
N SER A 78 9.46 -10.15 -17.85
CA SER A 78 9.33 -9.22 -18.97
C SER A 78 7.88 -8.90 -19.28
N THR A 79 7.65 -7.68 -19.73
CA THR A 79 6.36 -7.23 -20.27
C THR A 79 6.57 -6.61 -21.65
N ARG A 80 5.71 -6.95 -22.61
CA ARG A 80 5.72 -6.40 -23.97
C ARG A 80 4.32 -6.06 -24.43
N THR A 81 4.19 -4.95 -25.13
CA THR A 81 2.92 -4.52 -25.72
C THR A 81 2.95 -4.68 -27.23
N HIS A 82 1.79 -4.98 -27.81
CA HIS A 82 1.62 -5.27 -29.22
C HIS A 82 0.33 -4.63 -29.71
N ASP A 83 0.44 -3.86 -30.78
CA ASP A 83 -0.75 -3.46 -31.54
C ASP A 83 -1.09 -4.60 -32.49
N VAL A 84 -2.36 -5.03 -32.48
CA VAL A 84 -2.79 -6.18 -33.27
C VAL A 84 -4.03 -5.87 -34.10
N GLU A 85 -4.00 -6.27 -35.36
CA GLU A 85 -5.09 -6.05 -36.30
C GLU A 85 -5.29 -7.28 -37.19
N GLY A 86 -6.54 -7.68 -37.35
CA GLY A 86 -6.93 -8.83 -38.15
C GLY A 86 -6.30 -10.15 -37.68
N ALA A 87 -6.28 -11.11 -38.60
CA ALA A 87 -5.64 -12.40 -38.38
C ALA A 87 -4.14 -12.30 -38.67
N GLN A 88 -3.31 -12.49 -37.63
CA GLN A 88 -1.86 -12.48 -37.76
C GLN A 88 -1.20 -13.40 -36.73
N GLU A 89 0.00 -13.87 -37.08
CA GLU A 89 0.85 -14.64 -36.18
C GLU A 89 1.84 -13.71 -35.49
N LEU A 90 1.76 -13.62 -34.17
CA LEU A 90 2.63 -12.80 -33.34
C LEU A 90 3.55 -13.71 -32.53
N THR A 91 4.85 -13.42 -32.57
CA THR A 91 5.79 -14.03 -31.62
C THR A 91 5.67 -13.33 -30.27
N LEU A 92 5.13 -14.05 -29.28
CA LEU A 92 4.92 -13.54 -27.92
C LEU A 92 6.25 -13.45 -27.19
N PHE A 93 7.01 -14.54 -27.23
CA PHE A 93 8.26 -14.63 -26.47
C PHE A 93 9.21 -15.71 -27.02
N ASP A 94 10.52 -15.48 -26.90
CA ASP A 94 11.58 -16.46 -27.18
C ASP A 94 12.40 -16.76 -25.91
N LEU A 95 12.13 -17.92 -25.31
CA LEU A 95 12.76 -18.35 -24.05
C LEU A 95 14.26 -18.61 -24.17
N SER A 96 14.81 -18.75 -25.38
CA SER A 96 16.26 -18.87 -25.58
C SER A 96 17.03 -17.59 -25.20
N SER A 97 16.32 -16.46 -25.09
CA SER A 97 16.88 -15.13 -24.78
C SER A 97 16.82 -14.74 -23.29
N ILE A 98 16.11 -15.51 -22.45
CA ILE A 98 16.08 -15.28 -21.00
C ILE A 98 17.18 -16.10 -20.34
N ALA A 99 18.15 -15.42 -19.74
CA ALA A 99 19.13 -16.05 -18.85
C ALA A 99 18.49 -16.32 -17.48
N CYS A 100 17.65 -17.36 -17.38
CA CYS A 100 17.11 -17.80 -16.11
C CYS A 100 17.14 -19.33 -16.01
N ASP A 101 17.48 -19.82 -14.83
CA ASP A 101 17.64 -21.22 -14.45
C ASP A 101 16.27 -21.95 -14.30
N THR A 102 15.28 -21.58 -15.14
CA THR A 102 13.86 -21.84 -14.82
C THR A 102 13.33 -23.16 -15.38
N SER A 103 12.66 -23.89 -14.51
CA SER A 103 11.87 -25.09 -14.78
C SER A 103 10.55 -24.83 -15.52
N GLY A 104 10.30 -23.57 -15.96
CA GLY A 104 9.10 -23.10 -16.65
C GLY A 104 8.79 -21.62 -16.34
N VAL A 105 7.85 -21.03 -17.06
CA VAL A 105 7.37 -19.64 -16.88
C VAL A 105 5.84 -19.58 -16.85
N VAL A 106 5.26 -18.50 -16.34
CA VAL A 106 3.84 -18.17 -16.51
C VAL A 106 3.72 -17.06 -17.55
N ILE A 107 2.86 -17.24 -18.55
CA ILE A 107 2.59 -16.26 -19.59
C ILE A 107 1.15 -15.78 -19.43
N GLU A 108 0.95 -14.46 -19.43
CA GLU A 108 -0.35 -13.81 -19.41
C GLU A 108 -0.52 -12.87 -20.60
N LEU A 109 -1.64 -13.03 -21.30
CA LEU A 109 -2.06 -12.23 -22.44
C LEU A 109 -3.25 -11.37 -22.01
N THR A 110 -3.13 -10.05 -22.03
CA THR A 110 -4.18 -9.14 -21.56
C THR A 110 -4.59 -8.14 -22.63
N LEU A 111 -5.89 -8.05 -22.92
CA LEU A 111 -6.46 -6.96 -23.73
C LEU A 111 -6.39 -5.67 -22.91
N ILE A 112 -5.49 -4.75 -23.25
CA ILE A 112 -5.24 -3.55 -22.44
C ILE A 112 -5.92 -2.29 -22.99
N ASP A 113 -6.39 -2.35 -24.25
CA ASP A 113 -7.10 -1.26 -24.91
C ASP A 113 -8.61 -1.44 -24.80
N TRP A 114 -9.30 -0.42 -24.26
CA TRP A 114 -10.76 -0.41 -24.14
C TRP A 114 -11.46 -0.24 -25.49
N ALA A 115 -10.77 0.32 -26.48
CA ALA A 115 -11.33 0.63 -27.80
C ALA A 115 -11.21 -0.55 -28.79
N SER A 116 -10.77 -1.73 -28.36
CA SER A 116 -10.44 -2.86 -29.24
C SER A 116 -11.28 -4.10 -28.99
N ILE A 117 -11.50 -4.87 -30.06
CA ILE A 117 -11.92 -6.27 -30.01
C ILE A 117 -10.68 -7.12 -30.24
N LEU A 118 -10.47 -8.12 -29.38
CA LEU A 118 -9.42 -9.12 -29.55
C LEU A 118 -10.04 -10.50 -29.82
N GLU A 119 -9.64 -11.12 -30.92
CA GLU A 119 -9.94 -12.53 -31.20
C GLU A 119 -8.65 -13.36 -31.09
N ILE A 120 -8.65 -14.36 -30.23
CA ILE A 120 -7.57 -15.35 -30.13
C ILE A 120 -8.04 -16.62 -30.85
N GLN A 121 -7.32 -17.03 -31.89
CA GLN A 121 -7.61 -18.28 -32.61
C GLN A 121 -6.88 -19.47 -32.01
N ALA A 122 -5.58 -19.31 -31.73
CA ALA A 122 -4.76 -20.37 -31.18
C ALA A 122 -3.52 -19.81 -30.48
N ILE A 123 -3.05 -20.55 -29.49
CA ILE A 123 -1.70 -20.42 -28.94
C ILE A 123 -0.83 -21.50 -29.57
N LEU A 124 0.27 -21.09 -30.18
CA LEU A 124 1.17 -21.94 -30.93
C LEU A 124 2.40 -22.24 -30.07
N VAL A 125 2.58 -23.52 -29.78
CA VAL A 125 3.72 -24.07 -29.02
C VAL A 125 4.26 -25.31 -29.72
N GLU A 126 5.43 -25.78 -29.34
CA GLU A 126 6.00 -27.01 -29.93
C GLU A 126 5.12 -28.23 -29.67
N LYS A 127 4.80 -28.45 -28.39
CA LYS A 127 4.01 -29.58 -27.92
C LYS A 127 3.02 -29.13 -26.85
N LYS A 128 1.84 -29.78 -26.85
CA LYS A 128 0.75 -29.46 -25.92
C LYS A 128 1.08 -29.76 -24.46
N ASP A 129 1.85 -30.82 -24.20
CA ASP A 129 2.25 -31.26 -22.85
C ASP A 129 3.14 -30.25 -22.10
N MET A 130 3.71 -29.28 -22.82
CA MET A 130 4.47 -28.16 -22.25
C MET A 130 3.58 -27.04 -21.68
N VAL A 131 2.28 -27.04 -21.99
CA VAL A 131 1.34 -26.01 -21.53
C VAL A 131 0.45 -26.62 -20.44
N GLN A 132 0.42 -25.95 -19.29
CA GLN A 132 -0.34 -26.39 -18.13
C GLN A 132 -1.09 -25.20 -17.52
N LEU A 133 -2.09 -25.51 -16.70
CA LEU A 133 -2.66 -24.49 -15.83
C LEU A 133 -1.54 -23.91 -14.94
N PRO A 134 -1.53 -22.59 -14.72
CA PRO A 134 -0.59 -22.01 -13.79
C PRO A 134 -0.80 -22.63 -12.40
N PRO A 135 0.27 -22.81 -11.59
CA PRO A 135 0.12 -23.28 -10.22
C PRO A 135 -0.88 -22.37 -9.50
N SER A 136 -1.92 -22.97 -8.92
CA SER A 136 -3.01 -22.23 -8.30
C SER A 136 -2.47 -21.37 -7.15
N SER A 137 -2.51 -20.05 -7.33
CA SER A 137 -2.19 -19.06 -6.32
C SER A 137 -3.29 -19.05 -5.25
N SER A 138 -3.20 -20.00 -4.31
CA SER A 138 -4.05 -20.20 -3.14
C SER A 138 -5.56 -20.36 -3.42
N SER A 139 -6.24 -21.21 -2.66
CA SER A 139 -7.71 -21.27 -2.61
C SER A 139 -8.34 -20.05 -1.92
N GLN A 140 -7.61 -18.92 -1.83
CA GLN A 140 -7.95 -17.73 -1.05
C GLN A 140 -7.84 -16.42 -1.84
N ALA A 141 -7.59 -16.46 -3.16
CA ALA A 141 -7.56 -15.26 -3.98
C ALA A 141 -8.89 -14.50 -3.88
N ILE A 142 -8.80 -13.20 -3.61
CA ILE A 142 -9.96 -12.31 -3.62
C ILE A 142 -10.37 -12.10 -5.08
N ASN A 143 -11.62 -12.33 -5.41
CA ASN A 143 -12.15 -12.04 -6.74
C ASN A 143 -12.80 -10.66 -6.71
N ALA A 144 -12.17 -9.68 -7.36
CA ALA A 144 -12.67 -8.33 -7.47
C ALA A 144 -13.27 -8.07 -8.86
N LEU A 145 -14.45 -7.45 -8.86
CA LEU A 145 -15.10 -6.90 -10.04
C LEU A 145 -15.08 -5.38 -9.96
N VAL A 146 -14.45 -4.73 -10.93
CA VAL A 146 -14.45 -3.26 -11.07
C VAL A 146 -15.43 -2.85 -12.14
N ILE A 147 -16.30 -1.90 -11.81
CA ILE A 147 -17.28 -1.29 -12.69
C ILE A 147 -16.95 0.19 -12.75
N GLY A 148 -16.68 0.73 -13.93
CA GLY A 148 -16.22 2.12 -14.03
C GLY A 148 -16.26 2.72 -15.43
N ASP A 149 -15.53 3.81 -15.61
CA ASP A 149 -15.52 4.62 -16.83
C ASP A 149 -14.10 4.80 -17.41
N SER A 150 -13.82 5.96 -18.01
CA SER A 150 -12.53 6.32 -18.62
C SER A 150 -11.37 6.16 -17.64
N ILE A 151 -11.56 6.54 -16.37
CA ILE A 151 -10.50 6.49 -15.36
C ILE A 151 -10.18 5.03 -15.01
N SER A 152 -11.20 4.18 -14.88
CA SER A 152 -11.01 2.75 -14.58
C SER A 152 -10.36 1.97 -15.74
N CYS A 153 -10.58 2.41 -16.98
CA CYS A 153 -9.95 1.83 -18.18
C CYS A 153 -8.54 2.35 -18.48
N GLY A 154 -8.05 3.35 -17.74
CA GLY A 154 -6.76 3.99 -18.04
C GLY A 154 -6.79 4.77 -19.35
N TRP A 155 -7.87 5.51 -19.60
CA TRP A 155 -7.97 6.43 -20.72
C TRP A 155 -7.02 7.63 -20.52
N ALA A 156 -6.39 8.09 -21.61
CA ALA A 156 -5.62 9.32 -21.62
C ALA A 156 -5.58 9.98 -23.00
N GLU A 157 -5.46 11.31 -23.03
CA GLU A 157 -5.20 12.09 -24.25
C GLU A 157 -3.73 11.96 -24.72
N GLU A 158 -3.43 12.48 -25.92
CA GLU A 158 -2.15 12.29 -26.65
C GLU A 158 -0.87 12.66 -25.88
N GLU A 159 -0.94 13.51 -24.85
CA GLU A 159 0.21 13.91 -24.02
C GLU A 159 0.34 13.13 -22.69
N GLY A 160 -0.69 12.36 -22.30
CA GLY A 160 -0.78 11.65 -21.02
C GLY A 160 -0.58 10.13 -21.10
N VAL A 161 0.42 9.66 -21.85
CA VAL A 161 0.59 8.23 -22.19
C VAL A 161 0.40 7.31 -20.97
N MET A 162 -0.63 6.47 -21.02
CA MET A 162 -0.80 5.30 -20.15
C MET A 162 -0.08 4.12 -20.81
N PRO A 163 1.19 3.84 -20.47
CA PRO A 163 2.08 3.00 -21.30
C PRO A 163 1.60 1.55 -21.43
N SER A 164 0.67 1.10 -20.59
CA SER A 164 0.07 -0.24 -20.64
C SER A 164 -1.46 -0.22 -20.52
N GLY A 165 -2.11 0.87 -20.96
CA GLY A 165 -3.57 1.01 -20.96
C GLY A 165 -4.18 0.76 -19.58
N CYS A 166 -5.17 -0.11 -19.50
CA CYS A 166 -5.85 -0.43 -18.24
C CYS A 166 -4.89 -1.00 -17.16
N LEU A 167 -3.77 -1.62 -17.53
CA LEU A 167 -2.78 -2.13 -16.54
C LEU A 167 -2.05 -1.01 -15.80
N SER A 168 -2.10 0.22 -16.31
CA SER A 168 -1.58 1.40 -15.64
C SER A 168 -2.64 2.09 -14.76
N ALA A 169 -3.91 1.68 -14.86
CA ALA A 169 -5.01 2.26 -14.10
C ALA A 169 -5.10 1.67 -12.68
N PHE A 170 -5.80 2.40 -11.80
CA PHE A 170 -5.90 2.08 -10.37
C PHE A 170 -6.36 0.64 -10.06
N PRO A 171 -7.23 -0.03 -10.84
CA PRO A 171 -7.61 -1.42 -10.55
C PRO A 171 -6.40 -2.35 -10.58
N PHE A 172 -5.59 -2.27 -11.63
CA PHE A 172 -4.45 -3.16 -11.82
C PHE A 172 -3.22 -2.71 -11.03
N VAL A 173 -3.10 -1.41 -10.74
CA VAL A 173 -2.13 -0.90 -9.76
C VAL A 173 -2.44 -1.46 -8.37
N LEU A 174 -3.71 -1.43 -7.93
CA LEU A 174 -4.15 -2.09 -6.69
C LEU A 174 -3.78 -3.57 -6.68
N GLN A 175 -4.05 -4.29 -7.77
CA GLN A 175 -3.71 -5.71 -7.90
C GLN A 175 -2.21 -5.96 -7.66
N ARG A 176 -1.33 -5.13 -8.22
CA ARG A 176 0.13 -5.21 -7.99
C ARG A 176 0.47 -4.91 -6.53
N LYS A 177 -0.04 -3.81 -5.99
CA LYS A 177 0.22 -3.38 -4.60
C LYS A 177 -0.22 -4.39 -3.54
N LEU A 178 -1.30 -5.13 -3.81
CA LEU A 178 -1.78 -6.20 -2.92
C LEU A 178 -0.93 -7.47 -3.06
N ARG A 179 -0.51 -7.79 -4.28
CA ARG A 179 0.44 -8.90 -4.52
C ARG A 179 1.75 -8.70 -3.77
N GLU A 180 2.28 -7.48 -3.74
CA GLU A 180 3.49 -7.11 -2.98
C GLU A 180 3.39 -7.39 -1.48
N VAL A 181 2.19 -7.33 -0.91
CA VAL A 181 1.94 -7.63 0.51
C VAL A 181 1.34 -9.03 0.72
N GLY A 182 1.43 -9.90 -0.29
CA GLY A 182 1.02 -11.30 -0.20
C GLY A 182 -0.50 -11.53 -0.25
N ILE A 183 -1.27 -10.57 -0.77
CA ILE A 183 -2.73 -10.68 -0.91
C ILE A 183 -3.06 -10.93 -2.39
N PRO A 184 -3.35 -12.19 -2.78
CA PRO A 184 -3.69 -12.50 -4.16
C PRO A 184 -5.05 -11.91 -4.53
N LEU A 185 -5.08 -11.08 -5.58
CA LEU A 185 -6.29 -10.46 -6.13
C LEU A 185 -6.47 -10.88 -7.59
N SER A 186 -7.59 -11.52 -7.90
CA SER A 186 -8.07 -11.70 -9.27
C SER A 186 -8.95 -10.52 -9.66
N MET A 187 -8.76 -10.01 -10.88
CA MET A 187 -9.39 -8.78 -11.35
C MET A 187 -10.23 -9.02 -12.59
N SER A 188 -11.47 -8.54 -12.55
CA SER A 188 -12.35 -8.39 -13.70
C SER A 188 -12.75 -6.93 -13.84
N LEU A 189 -12.63 -6.38 -15.05
CA LEU A 189 -12.90 -4.97 -15.32
C LEU A 189 -14.02 -4.86 -16.35
N VAL A 190 -15.04 -4.06 -16.02
CA VAL A 190 -16.14 -3.67 -16.91
C VAL A 190 -16.24 -2.16 -16.86
N ALA A 191 -15.54 -1.52 -17.78
CA ALA A 191 -15.49 -0.08 -17.83
C ALA A 191 -15.46 0.43 -19.27
N TYR A 192 -15.98 1.63 -19.48
CA TYR A 192 -16.04 2.27 -20.79
C TYR A 192 -15.99 3.79 -20.66
N PRO A 193 -15.14 4.50 -21.42
CA PRO A 193 -15.07 5.96 -21.39
C PRO A 193 -16.39 6.67 -21.67
N ALA A 194 -16.62 7.77 -20.95
CA ALA A 194 -17.78 8.66 -21.10
C ALA A 194 -19.15 8.03 -20.81
N TRP A 195 -19.20 6.81 -20.26
CA TRP A 195 -20.47 6.20 -19.88
C TRP A 195 -20.93 6.64 -18.49
N THR A 196 -22.20 6.99 -18.43
CA THR A 196 -22.98 7.18 -17.21
C THR A 196 -23.38 5.83 -16.61
N LEU A 197 -23.80 5.84 -15.35
CA LEU A 197 -24.57 4.72 -14.80
C LEU A 197 -25.94 4.64 -15.48
N VAL A 198 -26.61 5.79 -15.61
CA VAL A 198 -28.03 5.90 -15.98
C VAL A 198 -28.26 5.72 -17.49
N ASP A 199 -29.29 4.98 -17.86
CA ASP A 199 -29.77 4.91 -19.26
C ASP A 199 -30.42 6.24 -19.69
N HIS A 200 -30.09 6.69 -20.90
CA HIS A 200 -30.70 7.85 -21.55
C HIS A 200 -31.74 7.40 -22.60
N GLU A 201 -32.56 8.34 -23.09
CA GLU A 201 -33.58 8.05 -24.11
C GLU A 201 -32.99 7.41 -25.38
N ASP A 202 -31.80 7.86 -25.80
CA ASP A 202 -31.16 7.45 -27.07
C ASP A 202 -29.91 6.57 -26.87
N SER A 203 -29.45 6.36 -25.64
CA SER A 203 -28.24 5.59 -25.34
C SER A 203 -28.32 4.87 -24.00
N LEU A 204 -27.78 3.65 -23.95
CA LEU A 204 -27.70 2.87 -22.71
C LEU A 204 -26.47 3.27 -21.90
N GLY A 205 -26.65 3.43 -20.59
CA GLY A 205 -25.60 3.57 -19.59
C GLY A 205 -25.14 2.22 -19.05
N MET A 206 -24.32 2.25 -18.00
CA MET A 206 -23.73 1.05 -17.42
C MET A 206 -24.79 0.16 -16.75
N GLU A 207 -25.90 0.71 -16.26
CA GLU A 207 -26.95 -0.08 -15.61
C GLU A 207 -27.56 -1.16 -16.52
N SER A 208 -27.55 -0.93 -17.84
CA SER A 208 -27.93 -1.90 -18.85
C SER A 208 -26.73 -2.57 -19.48
N LYS A 209 -25.71 -1.81 -19.87
CA LYS A 209 -24.56 -2.33 -20.63
C LYS A 209 -23.63 -3.22 -19.82
N PHE A 210 -23.61 -3.09 -18.49
CA PHE A 210 -22.89 -4.03 -17.63
C PHE A 210 -23.30 -5.47 -17.89
N PHE A 211 -24.53 -5.75 -18.33
CA PHE A 211 -24.96 -7.14 -18.58
C PHE A 211 -24.65 -7.63 -20.00
N HIS A 212 -23.91 -6.86 -20.80
CA HIS A 212 -23.56 -7.25 -22.16
C HIS A 212 -22.17 -7.90 -22.22
N LEU A 213 -22.02 -8.87 -23.13
CA LEU A 213 -20.73 -9.49 -23.41
C LEU A 213 -19.72 -8.53 -24.05
N SER A 214 -20.20 -7.47 -24.69
CA SER A 214 -19.38 -6.46 -25.36
C SER A 214 -20.00 -5.07 -25.22
N PRO A 215 -19.19 -4.01 -25.08
CA PRO A 215 -19.72 -2.65 -25.00
C PRO A 215 -20.48 -2.25 -26.28
N TRP A 216 -20.06 -2.76 -27.44
CA TRP A 216 -20.64 -2.45 -28.75
C TRP A 216 -21.80 -3.35 -29.17
N GLU A 217 -22.23 -4.28 -28.31
CA GLU A 217 -23.33 -5.17 -28.65
C GLU A 217 -24.67 -4.41 -28.69
N ARG A 218 -25.44 -4.66 -29.76
CA ARG A 218 -26.77 -4.10 -30.01
C ARG A 218 -27.91 -5.04 -29.61
N GLU A 219 -27.63 -6.33 -29.41
CA GLU A 219 -28.63 -7.35 -29.07
C GLU A 219 -28.53 -7.79 -27.60
N ASN A 220 -29.61 -8.38 -27.08
CA ASN A 220 -29.74 -8.94 -25.73
C ASN A 220 -28.89 -10.21 -25.50
N ALA A 221 -27.65 -10.26 -26.00
CA ALA A 221 -26.70 -11.29 -25.60
C ALA A 221 -26.27 -11.03 -24.16
N LYS A 222 -27.12 -11.43 -23.22
CA LYS A 222 -26.90 -11.28 -21.79
C LYS A 222 -25.68 -12.10 -21.41
N PHE A 223 -24.72 -11.45 -20.75
CA PHE A 223 -23.64 -12.12 -20.06
C PHE A 223 -24.22 -12.76 -18.80
N ASP A 224 -24.60 -14.04 -18.91
CA ASP A 224 -25.00 -14.85 -17.76
C ASP A 224 -23.72 -15.37 -17.09
N SER A 225 -23.14 -14.54 -16.23
CA SER A 225 -21.85 -14.85 -15.61
C SER A 225 -22.05 -15.77 -14.42
N GLU A 226 -21.48 -16.98 -14.48
CA GLU A 226 -21.16 -17.75 -13.26
C GLU A 226 -20.08 -17.05 -12.40
N GLU A 227 -19.49 -15.95 -12.91
CA GLU A 227 -18.48 -15.14 -12.24
C GLU A 227 -18.98 -14.62 -10.88
N GLN A 228 -18.46 -15.26 -9.84
CA GLN A 228 -18.63 -14.86 -8.46
C GLN A 228 -17.51 -13.88 -8.08
N ALA A 229 -17.88 -12.65 -7.77
CA ALA A 229 -16.99 -11.66 -7.17
C ALA A 229 -17.21 -11.64 -5.66
N SER A 230 -16.13 -11.68 -4.89
CA SER A 230 -16.19 -11.47 -3.44
C SER A 230 -16.19 -9.99 -3.06
N VAL A 231 -15.63 -9.15 -3.93
CA VAL A 231 -15.58 -7.69 -3.77
C VAL A 231 -16.03 -7.03 -5.06
N VAL A 232 -16.92 -6.03 -4.95
CA VAL A 232 -17.29 -5.14 -6.06
C VAL A 232 -16.69 -3.77 -5.79
N ILE A 233 -16.02 -3.18 -6.78
CA ILE A 233 -15.55 -1.78 -6.75
C ILE A 233 -16.34 -1.03 -7.81
N PHE A 234 -17.14 -0.07 -7.38
CA PHE A 234 -18.00 0.73 -8.23
C PHE A 234 -17.45 2.16 -8.32
N ALA A 235 -16.96 2.54 -9.50
CA ALA A 235 -16.31 3.81 -9.77
C ALA A 235 -16.97 4.50 -10.98
N LEU A 236 -18.25 4.84 -10.83
CA LEU A 236 -19.07 5.60 -11.77
C LEU A 236 -19.72 6.79 -11.07
N GLY A 237 -20.27 7.71 -11.85
CA GLY A 237 -20.96 8.91 -11.39
C GLY A 237 -20.33 10.20 -11.91
N THR A 238 -19.05 10.17 -12.31
CA THR A 238 -18.36 11.33 -12.90
C THR A 238 -19.07 11.83 -14.16
N ASN A 239 -19.42 10.93 -15.08
CA ASN A 239 -20.14 11.30 -16.30
C ASN A 239 -21.61 11.65 -16.03
N ASP A 240 -22.23 11.05 -15.01
CA ASP A 240 -23.60 11.36 -14.62
C ASP A 240 -23.70 12.79 -14.07
N GLU A 241 -22.71 13.20 -13.27
CA GLU A 241 -22.57 14.57 -12.78
C GLU A 241 -22.33 15.56 -13.93
N ALA A 242 -21.36 15.26 -14.81
CA ALA A 242 -21.04 16.11 -15.96
C ALA A 242 -22.20 16.26 -16.96
N GLN A 243 -23.19 15.37 -16.93
CA GLN A 243 -24.39 15.41 -17.77
C GLN A 243 -25.63 15.92 -17.01
N ASP A 244 -25.45 16.51 -15.83
CA ASP A 244 -26.53 17.06 -14.99
C ASP A 244 -27.64 16.05 -14.68
N ILE A 245 -27.29 14.76 -14.51
CA ILE A 245 -28.26 13.73 -14.12
C ILE A 245 -28.77 14.04 -12.71
N PRO A 246 -30.10 14.13 -12.50
CA PRO A 246 -30.66 14.43 -11.20
C PRO A 246 -30.20 13.45 -10.11
N PRO A 247 -29.77 13.92 -8.93
CA PRO A 247 -29.25 13.07 -7.86
C PRO A 247 -30.16 11.91 -7.45
N GLU A 248 -31.47 12.15 -7.40
CA GLU A 248 -32.48 11.15 -7.10
C GLU A 248 -32.56 10.06 -8.18
N HIS A 249 -32.30 10.42 -9.45
CA HIS A 249 -32.34 9.48 -10.56
C HIS A 249 -31.09 8.59 -10.57
N PHE A 250 -29.91 9.19 -10.35
CA PHE A 250 -28.67 8.43 -10.18
C PHE A 250 -28.77 7.45 -9.00
N ALA A 251 -29.23 7.94 -7.83
CA ALA A 251 -29.40 7.11 -6.64
C ALA A 251 -30.36 5.93 -6.87
N ALA A 252 -31.51 6.18 -7.48
CA ALA A 252 -32.47 5.14 -7.83
C ALA A 252 -31.88 4.10 -8.79
N SER A 253 -31.12 4.55 -9.78
CA SER A 253 -30.46 3.68 -10.76
C SER A 253 -29.36 2.84 -10.10
N LEU A 254 -28.58 3.41 -9.18
CA LEU A 254 -27.55 2.67 -8.44
C LEU A 254 -28.15 1.59 -7.56
N VAL A 255 -29.23 1.89 -6.84
CA VAL A 255 -29.93 0.90 -6.01
C VAL A 255 -30.49 -0.22 -6.89
N ALA A 256 -31.20 0.11 -7.97
CA ALA A 256 -31.75 -0.88 -8.89
C ALA A 256 -30.66 -1.70 -9.60
N PHE A 257 -29.52 -1.09 -9.90
CA PHE A 257 -28.36 -1.77 -10.47
C PHE A 257 -27.72 -2.74 -9.46
N ALA A 258 -27.50 -2.30 -8.22
CA ALA A 258 -26.97 -3.12 -7.14
C ALA A 258 -27.89 -4.32 -6.85
N ASP A 259 -29.21 -4.10 -6.80
CA ASP A 259 -30.22 -5.15 -6.62
C ASP A 259 -30.07 -6.24 -7.70
N ARG A 260 -29.96 -5.83 -8.97
CA ARG A 260 -29.78 -6.76 -10.10
C ARG A 260 -28.42 -7.46 -10.06
N LEU A 261 -27.35 -6.73 -9.76
CA LEU A 261 -25.99 -7.25 -9.73
C LEU A 261 -25.81 -8.29 -8.62
N LEU A 262 -26.28 -7.98 -7.42
CA LEU A 262 -26.07 -8.78 -6.21
C LEU A 262 -27.01 -9.98 -6.13
N ALA A 263 -28.18 -9.94 -6.78
CA ALA A 263 -29.06 -11.11 -6.90
C ALA A 263 -28.36 -12.35 -7.48
N GLY A 264 -27.35 -12.18 -8.35
CA GLY A 264 -26.55 -13.26 -8.94
C GLY A 264 -25.18 -13.50 -8.28
N LYS A 265 -24.81 -12.75 -7.23
CA LYS A 265 -23.44 -12.75 -6.65
C LYS A 265 -23.46 -13.07 -5.16
N SER A 266 -23.90 -14.27 -4.82
CA SER A 266 -23.97 -14.77 -3.44
C SER A 266 -22.63 -14.77 -2.68
N ALA A 267 -21.49 -14.76 -3.39
CA ALA A 267 -20.16 -14.70 -2.80
C ALA A 267 -19.70 -13.28 -2.41
N CYS A 268 -20.42 -12.24 -2.84
CA CYS A 268 -20.05 -10.85 -2.61
C CYS A 268 -20.18 -10.52 -1.11
N ARG A 269 -19.08 -10.06 -0.52
CA ARG A 269 -19.00 -9.66 0.90
C ARG A 269 -18.83 -8.15 1.06
N ASP A 270 -18.14 -7.52 0.11
CA ASP A 270 -17.81 -6.11 0.17
C ASP A 270 -18.20 -5.42 -1.13
N PHE A 271 -18.84 -4.25 -1.02
CA PHE A 271 -19.16 -3.38 -2.13
C PHE A 271 -18.58 -2.00 -1.83
N ILE A 272 -17.60 -1.58 -2.64
CA ILE A 272 -16.85 -0.35 -2.44
C ILE A 272 -17.37 0.68 -3.45
N LEU A 273 -18.07 1.70 -2.95
CA LEU A 273 -18.49 2.86 -3.71
C LEU A 273 -17.33 3.87 -3.73
N VAL A 274 -16.69 4.03 -4.88
CA VAL A 274 -15.70 5.08 -5.10
C VAL A 274 -16.43 6.37 -5.41
N GLU A 275 -16.09 7.42 -4.67
CA GLU A 275 -16.58 8.77 -4.92
C GLU A 275 -16.33 9.18 -6.39
N PRO A 276 -17.32 9.80 -7.07
CA PRO A 276 -17.10 10.35 -8.41
C PRO A 276 -15.87 11.25 -8.45
N PHE A 277 -15.02 11.04 -9.45
CA PHE A 277 -13.89 11.91 -9.70
C PHE A 277 -14.41 13.27 -10.19
N GLN A 278 -13.96 14.33 -9.53
CA GLN A 278 -14.33 15.71 -9.85
C GLN A 278 -13.25 16.36 -10.70
N ASP A 279 -13.66 17.24 -11.61
CA ASP A 279 -12.75 18.02 -12.44
C ASP A 279 -12.15 19.19 -11.64
N PHE A 280 -10.82 19.25 -11.55
CA PHE A 280 -10.07 20.31 -10.88
C PHE A 280 -10.12 21.66 -11.63
N ASN A 281 -10.54 21.68 -12.90
CA ASN A 281 -10.74 22.91 -13.65
C ASN A 281 -12.06 23.61 -13.28
N GLU A 282 -12.99 22.88 -12.67
CA GLU A 282 -14.25 23.43 -12.20
C GLU A 282 -14.09 24.01 -10.78
N ALA A 283 -14.95 24.97 -10.42
CA ALA A 283 -14.98 25.47 -9.05
C ALA A 283 -15.28 24.31 -8.09
N GLU A 284 -14.69 24.29 -6.89
CA GLU A 284 -14.88 23.22 -5.92
C GLU A 284 -16.38 23.05 -5.60
N THR A 285 -17.03 22.10 -6.26
CA THR A 285 -18.43 21.77 -6.09
C THR A 285 -18.54 20.71 -5.01
N THR A 286 -19.41 20.92 -4.03
CA THR A 286 -19.94 19.80 -3.27
C THR A 286 -20.67 18.89 -4.24
N LEU A 287 -20.34 17.59 -4.24
CA LEU A 287 -21.07 16.60 -5.01
C LEU A 287 -22.58 16.80 -4.81
N PRO A 288 -23.38 16.74 -5.88
CA PRO A 288 -24.83 16.95 -5.76
C PRO A 288 -25.53 15.77 -5.06
N TYR A 289 -24.80 14.67 -4.80
CA TYR A 289 -25.29 13.45 -4.17
C TYR A 289 -24.88 13.35 -2.69
N ASP A 290 -25.82 12.96 -1.84
CA ASP A 290 -25.51 12.48 -0.49
C ASP A 290 -25.06 11.01 -0.56
N LEU A 291 -23.76 10.81 -0.78
CA LEU A 291 -23.17 9.47 -0.88
C LEU A 291 -23.28 8.67 0.42
N ASP A 292 -23.37 9.33 1.58
CA ASP A 292 -23.53 8.67 2.87
C ASP A 292 -24.97 8.13 3.01
N ALA A 293 -25.99 8.92 2.64
CA ALA A 293 -27.37 8.45 2.57
C ALA A 293 -27.56 7.33 1.53
N LEU A 294 -26.85 7.39 0.41
CA LEU A 294 -26.86 6.36 -0.62
C LEU A 294 -26.23 5.05 -0.13
N GLN A 295 -25.08 5.12 0.53
CA GLN A 295 -24.44 3.97 1.17
C GLN A 295 -25.35 3.32 2.21
N GLN A 296 -26.04 4.14 3.02
CA GLN A 296 -27.01 3.66 4.00
C GLN A 296 -28.16 2.92 3.31
N THR A 297 -28.76 3.51 2.27
CA THR A 297 -29.86 2.90 1.51
C THR A 297 -29.47 1.54 0.93
N LEU A 298 -28.28 1.45 0.33
CA LEU A 298 -27.73 0.20 -0.20
C LEU A 298 -27.53 -0.87 0.89
N SER A 299 -27.04 -0.45 2.06
CA SER A 299 -26.84 -1.34 3.21
C SER A 299 -28.17 -1.89 3.76
N GLU A 300 -29.24 -1.09 3.71
CA GLU A 300 -30.59 -1.51 4.10
C GLU A 300 -31.19 -2.53 3.11
N HIS A 301 -30.92 -2.38 1.82
CA HIS A 301 -31.34 -3.32 0.77
C HIS A 301 -30.57 -4.66 0.82
N HIS A 302 -29.30 -4.63 1.25
CA HIS A 302 -28.40 -5.78 1.16
C HIS A 302 -27.64 -6.05 2.47
N ALA A 303 -28.37 -6.50 3.51
CA ALA A 303 -27.82 -6.73 4.85
C ALA A 303 -26.62 -7.71 4.94
N ASN A 304 -26.39 -8.56 3.93
CA ASN A 304 -25.27 -9.52 3.90
C ASN A 304 -24.02 -8.98 3.19
N VAL A 305 -24.07 -7.77 2.63
CA VAL A 305 -22.96 -7.13 1.94
C VAL A 305 -22.55 -5.89 2.71
N LYS A 306 -21.26 -5.75 2.98
CA LYS A 306 -20.71 -4.55 3.62
C LYS A 306 -20.44 -3.49 2.55
N PHE A 307 -21.12 -2.36 2.66
CA PHE A 307 -20.86 -1.22 1.79
C PHE A 307 -19.79 -0.31 2.39
N HIS A 308 -18.83 0.08 1.56
CA HIS A 308 -17.76 1.02 1.91
C HIS A 308 -17.84 2.22 1.00
N LEU A 309 -17.58 3.41 1.53
CA LEU A 309 -17.48 4.64 0.76
C LEU A 309 -16.02 5.10 0.72
N LEU A 310 -15.44 5.14 -0.47
CA LEU A 310 -14.05 5.58 -0.69
C LEU A 310 -14.04 7.03 -1.20
N ARG A 311 -13.72 7.96 -0.30
CA ARG A 311 -13.57 9.39 -0.59
C ARG A 311 -12.19 9.68 -1.17
N VAL A 312 -12.07 9.73 -2.51
CA VAL A 312 -10.79 9.88 -3.21
C VAL A 312 -10.42 11.34 -3.46
N ARG A 313 -11.40 12.26 -3.53
CA ARG A 313 -11.16 13.65 -3.92
C ARG A 313 -10.15 14.38 -3.01
N LYS A 314 -10.23 14.12 -1.70
CA LYS A 314 -9.35 14.72 -0.67
C LYS A 314 -7.88 14.29 -0.76
N HIS A 315 -7.62 13.19 -1.46
CA HIS A 315 -6.27 12.65 -1.66
C HIS A 315 -5.63 13.12 -2.97
N LEU A 316 -6.45 13.68 -3.87
CA LEU A 316 -6.03 14.12 -5.19
C LEU A 316 -5.85 15.64 -5.24
N ARG A 317 -5.06 16.06 -6.23
CA ARG A 317 -4.76 17.44 -6.57
C ARG A 317 -4.74 17.52 -8.10
N GLU A 318 -4.84 18.73 -8.64
CA GLU A 318 -4.76 18.98 -10.08
C GLU A 318 -3.50 18.35 -10.71
N GLU A 319 -2.35 18.42 -10.02
CA GLU A 319 -1.09 17.81 -10.46
C GLU A 319 -1.11 16.27 -10.60
N HIS A 320 -2.11 15.60 -10.01
CA HIS A 320 -2.33 14.15 -10.14
C HIS A 320 -3.24 13.78 -11.32
N THR A 321 -3.63 14.76 -12.13
CA THR A 321 -4.44 14.58 -13.34
C THR A 321 -3.66 15.01 -14.58
N VAL A 322 -4.12 14.59 -15.75
CA VAL A 322 -3.56 14.99 -17.05
C VAL A 322 -4.25 16.25 -17.56
N ASP A 323 -5.58 16.31 -17.42
CA ASP A 323 -6.44 17.34 -18.00
C ASP A 323 -7.34 18.03 -16.96
N GLY A 324 -7.09 17.82 -15.67
CA GLY A 324 -7.95 18.27 -14.56
C GLY A 324 -8.91 17.19 -14.06
N LEU A 325 -9.18 16.12 -14.82
CA LEU A 325 -10.11 15.06 -14.42
C LEU A 325 -9.47 13.67 -14.46
N HIS A 326 -8.86 13.31 -15.58
CA HIS A 326 -8.29 11.99 -15.80
C HIS A 326 -6.96 11.85 -15.07
N LEU A 327 -6.83 10.78 -14.29
CA LEU A 327 -5.65 10.56 -13.46
C LEU A 327 -4.42 10.31 -14.33
N ASN A 328 -3.29 10.90 -13.92
CA ASN A 328 -1.99 10.46 -14.38
C ASN A 328 -1.51 9.23 -13.58
N ILE A 329 -0.30 8.73 -13.87
CA ILE A 329 0.26 7.56 -13.18
C ILE A 329 0.30 7.74 -11.66
N GLU A 330 0.69 8.92 -11.17
CA GLU A 330 0.75 9.19 -9.72
C GLU A 330 -0.66 9.23 -9.11
N GLY A 331 -1.63 9.83 -9.79
CA GLY A 331 -3.04 9.82 -9.36
C GLY A 331 -3.59 8.39 -9.22
N HIS A 332 -3.31 7.51 -10.17
CA HIS A 332 -3.68 6.09 -10.09
C HIS A 332 -2.99 5.36 -8.92
N GLU A 333 -1.71 5.66 -8.65
CA GLU A 333 -0.96 5.13 -7.50
C GLU A 333 -1.58 5.58 -6.16
N ILE A 334 -1.99 6.84 -6.06
CA ILE A 334 -2.66 7.39 -4.87
C ILE A 334 -3.99 6.68 -4.63
N VAL A 335 -4.90 6.67 -5.62
CA VAL A 335 -6.22 6.03 -5.50
C VAL A 335 -6.07 4.56 -5.09
N SER A 336 -5.13 3.85 -5.71
CA SER A 336 -4.85 2.44 -5.38
C SER A 336 -4.35 2.27 -3.95
N SER A 337 -3.56 3.21 -3.44
CA SER A 337 -3.04 3.16 -2.08
C SER A 337 -4.14 3.40 -1.05
N VAL A 338 -5.07 4.32 -1.31
CA VAL A 338 -6.24 4.51 -0.44
C VAL A 338 -7.15 3.28 -0.49
N LEU A 339 -7.39 2.73 -1.69
CA LEU A 339 -8.24 1.56 -1.88
C LEU A 339 -7.63 0.30 -1.25
N LYS A 340 -6.29 0.15 -1.27
CA LYS A 340 -5.53 -0.94 -0.63
C LYS A 340 -5.85 -1.07 0.86
N GLU A 341 -6.12 0.04 1.54
CA GLU A 341 -6.42 0.04 2.98
C GLU A 341 -7.67 -0.78 3.33
N LEU A 342 -8.59 -0.96 2.37
CA LEU A 342 -9.79 -1.79 2.54
C LEU A 342 -9.53 -3.29 2.38
N PHE A 343 -8.39 -3.68 1.82
CA PHE A 343 -8.01 -5.07 1.53
C PHE A 343 -6.98 -5.63 2.50
N HIS A 344 -6.50 -4.85 3.46
CA HIS A 344 -5.66 -5.41 4.52
C HIS A 344 -6.41 -6.59 5.15
N PRO A 345 -5.76 -7.75 5.32
CA PRO A 345 -6.35 -8.79 6.16
C PRO A 345 -6.68 -8.10 7.47
N GLU A 346 -7.83 -8.42 8.09
CA GLU A 346 -7.94 -8.14 9.52
C GLU A 346 -6.60 -8.56 10.13
N PRO A 347 -5.90 -7.63 10.81
CA PRO A 347 -4.56 -7.88 11.30
C PRO A 347 -4.60 -9.25 11.94
N SER A 348 -3.74 -10.16 11.46
CA SER A 348 -3.84 -11.58 11.77
C SER A 348 -4.21 -11.75 13.23
N ALA A 349 -5.05 -12.75 13.54
CA ALA A 349 -5.63 -13.06 14.85
C ALA A 349 -4.64 -13.15 16.05
N ALA A 350 -3.38 -12.76 15.88
CA ALA A 350 -2.39 -12.43 16.90
C ALA A 350 -2.42 -10.97 17.43
N ALA A 351 -3.09 -10.00 16.78
CA ALA A 351 -3.27 -8.65 17.32
C ALA A 351 -4.76 -8.37 17.56
N SER A 352 -5.20 -8.42 18.81
CA SER A 352 -6.55 -7.92 19.18
C SER A 352 -6.75 -6.52 18.58
N PRO A 353 -7.92 -6.23 17.97
CA PRO A 353 -8.23 -4.87 17.52
C PRO A 353 -8.05 -3.91 18.70
N VAL A 354 -7.38 -2.77 18.44
CA VAL A 354 -7.21 -1.73 19.46
C VAL A 354 -8.63 -1.28 19.85
N PRO A 355 -9.00 -1.31 21.14
CA PRO A 355 -10.35 -0.97 21.56
C PRO A 355 -10.68 0.50 21.28
N LYS A 356 -11.95 0.82 21.06
CA LYS A 356 -12.40 2.21 20.93
C LYS A 356 -12.11 3.01 22.19
N VAL A 357 -11.71 4.27 22.03
CA VAL A 357 -11.46 5.20 23.15
C VAL A 357 -12.66 5.28 24.08
N THR A 358 -12.40 5.26 25.38
CA THR A 358 -13.42 5.27 26.43
C THR A 358 -13.65 6.68 26.94
N ALA A 359 -14.83 6.92 27.53
CA ALA A 359 -15.14 8.18 28.20
C ALA A 359 -14.17 8.50 29.35
N GLU A 360 -13.62 7.46 30.01
CA GLU A 360 -12.60 7.63 31.05
C GLU A 360 -11.32 8.26 30.49
N VAL A 361 -10.80 7.73 29.36
CA VAL A 361 -9.61 8.30 28.71
C VAL A 361 -9.85 9.74 28.26
N LEU A 362 -11.04 10.04 27.72
CA LEU A 362 -11.39 11.40 27.30
C LEU A 362 -11.50 12.37 28.50
N ALA A 363 -12.10 11.94 29.61
CA ALA A 363 -12.20 12.76 30.83
C ALA A 363 -10.82 13.04 31.46
N SER A 364 -9.88 12.09 31.35
CA SER A 364 -8.50 12.30 31.78
C SER A 364 -7.78 13.40 30.98
N ILE A 365 -8.19 13.68 29.73
CA ILE A 365 -7.62 14.79 28.94
C ILE A 365 -8.03 16.15 29.53
N GLU A 366 -9.29 16.30 29.95
CA GLU A 366 -9.82 17.57 30.48
C GLU A 366 -9.17 17.97 31.81
N SER A 367 -8.78 16.98 32.62
CA SER A 367 -8.18 17.17 33.94
C SER A 367 -6.65 17.04 33.97
N GLY A 368 -6.05 16.62 32.85
CA GLY A 368 -4.62 16.35 32.76
C GLY A 368 -3.76 17.60 32.67
N GLU A 369 -2.51 17.46 33.10
CA GLU A 369 -1.46 18.46 32.92
C GLU A 369 -0.76 18.22 31.57
N LEU A 370 -0.78 19.22 30.69
CA LEU A 370 -0.04 19.16 29.42
C LEU A 370 1.47 19.23 29.70
N LEU A 371 2.19 18.17 29.35
CA LEU A 371 3.66 18.15 29.46
C LEU A 371 4.32 18.61 28.17
N TYR A 372 3.76 18.21 27.02
CA TYR A 372 4.37 18.44 25.72
C TYR A 372 3.34 18.50 24.59
N ASP A 373 3.52 19.43 23.65
CA ASP A 373 2.71 19.63 22.43
C ASP A 373 3.63 19.83 21.22
N HIS A 374 3.55 18.95 20.21
CA HIS A 374 4.42 18.95 19.02
C HIS A 374 4.13 20.09 18.01
N GLY A 375 3.56 21.21 18.46
CA GLY A 375 3.64 22.47 17.72
C GLY A 375 2.83 22.55 16.43
N TYR A 376 1.83 21.69 16.22
CA TYR A 376 0.75 21.85 15.22
C TYR A 376 -0.55 21.16 15.66
N GLY A 377 -0.69 20.84 16.96
CA GLY A 377 -1.90 20.22 17.52
C GLY A 377 -2.13 18.74 17.17
N THR A 378 -1.18 18.07 16.51
CA THR A 378 -1.34 16.70 16.00
C THR A 378 -1.02 15.62 17.03
N ASN A 379 -0.06 15.84 17.93
CA ASN A 379 0.35 14.90 18.99
C ASN A 379 0.55 15.64 20.32
N LYS A 380 0.03 15.09 21.41
CA LYS A 380 0.13 15.63 22.77
C LYS A 380 0.51 14.57 23.77
N THR A 381 1.28 14.98 24.77
CA THR A 381 1.64 14.16 25.93
C THR A 381 1.19 14.86 27.20
N MET A 382 0.39 14.17 28.01
CA MET A 382 -0.21 14.70 29.22
C MET A 382 0.08 13.79 30.41
N LYS A 383 0.29 14.39 31.58
CA LYS A 383 0.22 13.69 32.86
C LYS A 383 -1.24 13.66 33.29
N ILE A 384 -1.76 12.47 33.52
CA ILE A 384 -3.16 12.26 33.88
C ILE A 384 -3.28 11.41 35.16
N GLU A 385 -4.45 11.45 35.79
CA GLU A 385 -4.85 10.42 36.75
C GLU A 385 -5.68 9.36 36.00
N PHE A 386 -5.29 8.08 36.12
CA PHE A 386 -5.95 6.97 35.45
C PHE A 386 -6.01 5.76 36.39
N GLY A 387 -7.21 5.24 36.66
CA GLY A 387 -7.39 4.15 37.63
C GLY A 387 -6.91 4.46 39.05
N GLY A 388 -6.91 5.74 39.47
CA GLY A 388 -6.47 6.19 40.81
C GLY A 388 -4.96 6.34 40.99
N HIS A 389 -4.19 6.32 39.90
CA HIS A 389 -2.74 6.48 39.91
C HIS A 389 -2.28 7.48 38.84
N PRO A 390 -1.15 8.16 39.03
CA PRO A 390 -0.57 9.00 37.98
C PRO A 390 -0.14 8.14 36.78
N ALA A 391 -0.43 8.64 35.59
CA ALA A 391 -0.11 8.00 34.31
C ALA A 391 0.29 9.05 33.26
N ILE A 392 0.88 8.58 32.17
CA ILE A 392 1.13 9.37 30.97
C ILE A 392 0.12 8.98 29.91
N LEU A 393 -0.54 9.97 29.31
CA LEU A 393 -1.37 9.82 28.12
C LEU A 393 -0.69 10.51 26.94
N ARG A 394 -0.29 9.72 25.95
CA ARG A 394 0.14 10.20 24.63
C ARG A 394 -1.00 9.99 23.66
N PHE A 395 -1.38 11.03 22.92
CA PHE A 395 -2.43 10.89 21.92
C PHE A 395 -2.24 11.83 20.73
N GLY A 396 -2.72 11.40 19.58
CA GLY A 396 -2.59 12.17 18.36
C GLY A 396 -2.85 11.38 17.09
N THR A 397 -2.88 12.10 15.97
CA THR A 397 -3.17 11.52 14.64
C THR A 397 -1.95 10.85 14.03
N ARG A 398 -0.75 11.17 14.54
CA ARG A 398 0.51 10.53 14.17
C ARG A 398 1.01 9.53 15.21
N VAL A 399 0.29 9.36 16.32
CA VAL A 399 0.63 8.34 17.32
C VAL A 399 0.33 6.95 16.75
N SER A 400 1.32 6.06 16.81
CA SER A 400 1.19 4.70 16.28
C SER A 400 1.01 3.69 17.42
N PRO A 401 0.11 2.69 17.30
CA PRO A 401 0.08 1.56 18.22
C PRO A 401 1.41 0.79 18.28
N GLY A 402 2.27 0.95 17.26
CA GLY A 402 3.62 0.40 17.21
C GLY A 402 4.48 0.79 18.41
N GLU A 403 4.39 2.03 18.88
CA GLU A 403 5.14 2.50 20.07
C GLU A 403 4.77 1.68 21.31
N ALA A 404 3.47 1.52 21.56
CA ALA A 404 3.01 0.72 22.70
C ALA A 404 3.33 -0.77 22.54
N ASN A 405 3.33 -1.29 21.31
CA ASN A 405 3.68 -2.69 21.03
C ASN A 405 5.15 -2.98 21.31
N ILE A 406 6.08 -2.08 20.94
CA ILE A 406 7.49 -2.25 21.25
C ILE A 406 7.73 -2.13 22.76
N MET A 407 7.09 -1.16 23.44
CA MET A 407 7.19 -1.05 24.90
C MET A 407 6.70 -2.33 25.61
N LYS A 408 5.58 -2.92 25.16
CA LYS A 408 5.09 -4.22 25.69
C LYS A 408 6.07 -5.37 25.43
N LEU A 409 6.78 -5.37 24.30
CA LEU A 409 7.82 -6.36 24.00
C LEU A 409 9.01 -6.19 24.94
N LEU A 410 9.51 -4.95 25.08
CA LEU A 410 10.65 -4.60 25.91
C LEU A 410 10.39 -4.88 27.39
N ALA A 411 9.20 -4.57 27.89
CA ALA A 411 8.80 -4.85 29.27
C ALA A 411 8.91 -6.34 29.64
N LYS A 412 8.68 -7.25 28.68
CA LYS A 412 8.82 -8.72 28.91
C LYS A 412 10.26 -9.16 29.11
N THR A 413 11.24 -8.36 28.69
CA THR A 413 12.67 -8.71 28.80
C THR A 413 13.20 -8.54 30.22
N GLY A 414 12.58 -7.66 31.03
CA GLY A 414 13.00 -7.31 32.38
C GLY A 414 14.36 -6.58 32.48
N SER A 415 15.10 -6.44 31.38
CA SER A 415 16.43 -5.82 31.35
C SER A 415 16.43 -4.40 30.81
N ILE A 416 15.38 -4.02 30.08
CA ILE A 416 15.24 -2.70 29.45
C ILE A 416 14.18 -1.92 30.23
N PRO A 417 14.55 -0.82 30.92
CA PRO A 417 13.60 -0.06 31.72
C PRO A 417 12.72 0.77 30.79
N VAL A 418 11.44 0.39 30.67
CA VAL A 418 10.42 1.11 29.89
C VAL A 418 9.15 1.27 30.73
N PRO A 419 8.38 2.35 30.55
CA PRO A 419 7.08 2.47 31.19
C PRO A 419 6.16 1.33 30.75
N ARG A 420 5.52 0.67 31.72
CA ARG A 420 4.46 -0.31 31.46
C ARG A 420 3.29 0.36 30.77
N VAL A 421 2.92 -0.16 29.61
CA VAL A 421 1.69 0.23 28.91
C VAL A 421 0.48 -0.27 29.70
N ILE A 422 -0.39 0.64 30.11
CA ILE A 422 -1.65 0.36 30.82
C ILE A 422 -2.74 0.03 29.80
N GLY A 423 -2.83 0.80 28.71
CA GLY A 423 -3.81 0.55 27.65
C GLY A 423 -3.52 1.32 26.38
N ILE A 424 -4.15 0.85 25.30
CA ILE A 424 -4.11 1.48 23.97
C ILE A 424 -5.55 1.55 23.50
N TRP A 425 -5.96 2.71 23.00
CA TRP A 425 -7.27 2.90 22.39
C TRP A 425 -7.16 3.68 21.09
N GLU A 426 -8.22 3.67 20.30
CA GLU A 426 -8.32 4.50 19.10
C GLU A 426 -9.71 5.14 18.97
N SER A 427 -9.78 6.35 18.41
CA SER A 427 -11.01 6.88 17.86
C SER A 427 -11.07 6.51 16.37
N CYS A 428 -12.16 5.87 15.96
CA CYS A 428 -12.41 5.66 14.53
C CYS A 428 -12.84 7.00 13.92
N ALA A 429 -12.28 7.36 12.77
CA ALA A 429 -12.80 8.43 11.94
C ALA A 429 -14.15 7.99 11.36
N ILE A 430 -15.25 8.24 12.07
CA ILE A 430 -16.61 8.06 11.53
C ILE A 430 -17.47 9.24 11.98
N ALA A 431 -18.15 9.84 10.99
CA ALA A 431 -19.19 10.89 11.00
C ALA A 431 -18.78 12.38 11.10
N ASP A 432 -17.79 12.79 11.91
CA ASP A 432 -17.64 14.22 12.26
C ASP A 432 -16.28 14.89 11.94
N ASN A 433 -15.69 14.66 10.75
CA ASN A 433 -14.42 15.33 10.36
C ASN A 433 -13.23 15.07 11.32
N GLN A 434 -13.31 14.05 12.19
CA GLN A 434 -12.25 13.74 13.15
C GLN A 434 -11.28 12.72 12.56
N GLU A 435 -10.01 13.10 12.47
CA GLU A 435 -8.92 12.20 12.09
C GLU A 435 -8.77 11.07 13.12
N ARG A 436 -8.39 9.87 12.64
CA ARG A 436 -8.04 8.74 13.52
C ARG A 436 -7.04 9.19 14.56
N THR A 437 -7.40 9.07 15.84
CA THR A 437 -6.51 9.42 16.95
C THR A 437 -6.21 8.16 17.74
N VAL A 438 -4.93 7.91 18.01
CA VAL A 438 -4.48 6.82 18.88
C VAL A 438 -4.19 7.38 20.25
N TYR A 439 -4.55 6.64 21.30
CA TYR A 439 -4.35 6.99 22.70
C TYR A 439 -3.53 5.88 23.36
N ILE A 440 -2.36 6.22 23.89
CA ILE A 440 -1.50 5.31 24.64
C ILE A 440 -1.46 5.82 26.08
N VAL A 441 -1.92 4.99 27.02
CA VAL A 441 -1.73 5.26 28.45
C VAL A 441 -0.63 4.34 28.97
N SER A 442 0.41 4.93 29.55
CA SER A 442 1.51 4.23 30.22
C SER A 442 1.66 4.70 31.66
N GLU A 443 2.37 3.91 32.46
CA GLU A 443 2.67 4.30 33.84
C GLU A 443 3.50 5.60 33.89
N TRP A 444 3.24 6.39 34.93
CA TRP A 444 4.10 7.52 35.29
C TRP A 444 5.36 7.00 35.99
N ILE A 445 6.52 7.45 35.54
CA ILE A 445 7.80 7.13 36.15
C ILE A 445 8.33 8.38 36.84
N GLU A 446 8.52 8.29 38.15
CA GLU A 446 9.18 9.34 38.93
C GLU A 446 10.65 9.47 38.52
N GLY A 447 11.10 10.70 38.30
CA GLY A 447 12.45 10.99 37.88
C GLY A 447 12.55 12.34 37.17
N GLN A 448 13.78 12.77 36.94
CA GLN A 448 14.08 13.90 36.06
C GLN A 448 14.73 13.38 34.78
N THR A 449 14.65 14.15 33.70
CA THR A 449 15.33 13.75 32.46
C THR A 449 16.85 13.82 32.64
N LEU A 450 17.57 13.02 31.85
CA LEU A 450 19.02 13.09 31.82
C LEU A 450 19.46 14.45 31.28
N GLU A 451 18.73 15.05 30.33
CA GLU A 451 19.02 16.40 29.83
C GLU A 451 19.07 17.44 30.96
N GLU A 452 18.07 17.45 31.85
CA GLU A 452 18.00 18.38 32.98
C GLU A 452 19.09 18.11 34.02
N ALA A 453 19.37 16.83 34.29
CA ALA A 453 20.33 16.43 35.30
C ALA A 453 21.78 16.61 34.86
N TRP A 454 22.07 16.37 33.58
CA TRP A 454 23.43 16.19 33.04
C TRP A 454 24.41 17.31 33.39
N PRO A 455 24.04 18.61 33.31
CA PRO A 455 24.95 19.71 33.66
C PRO A 455 25.41 19.68 35.13
N ASN A 456 24.62 19.07 36.02
CA ASN A 456 24.84 19.06 37.46
C ASN A 456 25.43 17.74 37.98
N LEU A 457 25.58 16.72 37.13
CA LEU A 457 26.19 15.45 37.52
C LEU A 457 27.72 15.58 37.60
N ILE A 458 28.31 15.02 38.66
CA ILE A 458 29.76 14.85 38.74
C ILE A 458 30.21 13.74 37.76
N GLN A 459 31.49 13.73 37.39
CA GLN A 459 32.01 12.77 36.41
C GLN A 459 31.72 11.31 36.78
N ALA A 460 31.88 10.92 38.05
CA ALA A 460 31.60 9.55 38.50
C ALA A 460 30.13 9.14 38.30
N ASP A 461 29.19 10.09 38.47
CA ASP A 461 27.76 9.85 38.23
C ASP A 461 27.46 9.74 36.73
N LYS A 462 28.09 10.60 35.92
CA LYS A 462 28.01 10.52 34.44
C LYS A 462 28.50 9.17 33.94
N ASP A 463 29.68 8.74 34.40
CA ASP A 463 30.26 7.44 34.04
C ASP A 463 29.33 6.29 34.44
N GLY A 464 28.73 6.34 35.63
CA GLY A 464 27.78 5.35 36.10
C GLY A 464 26.48 5.28 35.27
N VAL A 465 25.96 6.42 34.80
CA VAL A 465 24.79 6.45 33.90
C VAL A 465 25.16 5.95 32.50
N VAL A 466 26.32 6.34 31.98
CA VAL A 466 26.82 5.87 30.67
C VAL A 466 27.00 4.36 30.66
N GLU A 467 27.52 3.77 31.73
CA GLU A 467 27.66 2.32 31.83
C GLU A 467 26.31 1.60 31.84
N GLN A 468 25.30 2.16 32.51
CA GLN A 468 23.93 1.64 32.46
C GLN A 468 23.36 1.72 31.04
N LEU A 469 23.55 2.84 30.34
CA LEU A 469 23.11 2.99 28.94
C LEU A 469 23.75 1.95 28.02
N ARG A 470 25.06 1.70 28.17
CA ARG A 470 25.77 0.65 27.40
C ARG A 470 25.14 -0.72 27.64
N GLY A 471 24.87 -1.07 28.89
CA GLY A 471 24.22 -2.33 29.24
C GLY A 471 22.81 -2.46 28.63
N ILE A 472 22.03 -1.38 28.65
CA ILE A 472 20.69 -1.36 28.05
C ILE A 472 20.76 -1.51 26.52
N ILE A 473 21.63 -0.75 25.84
CA ILE A 473 21.80 -0.83 24.38
C ILE A 473 22.30 -2.22 23.97
N ALA A 474 23.23 -2.80 24.72
CA ALA A 474 23.71 -4.16 24.47
C ALA A 474 22.57 -5.18 24.60
N SER A 475 21.69 -5.03 25.59
CA SER A 475 20.51 -5.88 25.78
C SER A 475 19.49 -5.70 24.66
N LEU A 476 19.25 -4.44 24.23
CA LEU A 476 18.35 -4.10 23.13
C LEU A 476 18.80 -4.78 21.83
N ARG A 477 20.09 -4.69 21.51
CA ARG A 477 20.68 -5.26 20.28
C ARG A 477 20.66 -6.78 20.22
N GLN A 478 20.45 -7.46 21.35
CA GLN A 478 20.34 -8.91 21.42
C GLN A 478 18.92 -9.43 21.17
N LEU A 479 17.92 -8.54 21.12
CA LEU A 479 16.53 -8.96 20.91
C LEU A 479 16.33 -9.41 19.46
N PRO A 480 15.91 -10.68 19.24
CA PRO A 480 15.61 -11.17 17.90
C PRO A 480 14.37 -10.47 17.37
N THR A 481 14.17 -10.53 16.05
CA THR A 481 12.87 -10.14 15.49
C THR A 481 11.78 -11.07 16.05
N PRO A 482 10.52 -10.59 16.24
CA PRO A 482 9.46 -11.38 16.88
C PRO A 482 9.10 -12.70 16.19
N ASP A 483 9.53 -12.87 14.94
CA ASP A 483 9.26 -14.00 14.05
C ASP A 483 10.52 -14.85 13.73
N GLY A 484 11.67 -14.52 14.31
CA GLY A 484 12.93 -15.23 14.08
C GLY A 484 13.61 -14.96 12.74
N HIS A 485 13.07 -14.06 11.91
CA HIS A 485 13.69 -13.61 10.66
C HIS A 485 14.67 -12.46 10.91
N ASN A 486 15.90 -12.78 11.32
CA ASN A 486 16.97 -11.83 11.69
C ASN A 486 17.51 -10.93 10.55
N GLN A 487 16.78 -10.74 9.46
CA GLN A 487 17.20 -9.94 8.30
C GLN A 487 16.26 -8.77 8.00
N PHE A 488 15.01 -8.80 8.48
CA PHE A 488 14.02 -7.77 8.22
C PHE A 488 14.41 -6.40 8.83
N ILE A 489 14.19 -5.31 8.09
CA ILE A 489 14.39 -3.93 8.55
C ILE A 489 13.07 -3.15 8.59
N GLY A 490 12.70 -2.65 9.76
CA GLY A 490 11.51 -1.83 9.99
C GLY A 490 10.98 -1.91 11.42
N ALA A 491 9.77 -1.40 11.64
CA ALA A 491 9.18 -1.28 12.98
C ALA A 491 8.54 -2.59 13.48
N VAL A 492 8.21 -2.62 14.78
CA VAL A 492 7.61 -3.78 15.43
C VAL A 492 6.34 -4.26 14.73
N GLY A 493 6.20 -5.58 14.58
CA GLY A 493 5.08 -6.19 13.88
C GLY A 493 5.21 -6.19 12.36
N ARG A 494 6.43 -6.09 11.82
CA ARG A 494 6.71 -5.93 10.37
C ARG A 494 6.02 -4.71 9.78
N LEU A 495 5.95 -3.63 10.56
CA LEU A 495 5.48 -2.36 10.07
C LEU A 495 6.60 -1.63 9.31
N PRO A 496 6.26 -0.66 8.44
CA PRO A 496 7.25 0.18 7.81
C PRO A 496 8.14 0.91 8.82
N CYS A 497 9.30 1.37 8.36
CA CYS A 497 10.25 2.13 9.17
C CYS A 497 9.62 3.45 9.60
N ASN A 498 9.50 3.66 10.92
CA ASN A 498 9.07 4.96 11.45
C ASN A 498 10.30 5.84 11.68
N ASP A 499 10.91 6.30 10.59
CA ASP A 499 12.12 7.14 10.60
C ASP A 499 11.96 8.29 9.60
N VAL A 500 12.43 9.49 9.99
CA VAL A 500 12.28 10.74 9.22
C VAL A 500 12.96 10.68 7.84
N MET A 501 14.11 10.03 7.76
CA MET A 501 14.87 9.85 6.52
C MET A 501 14.19 8.83 5.60
N LEU A 502 13.61 7.78 6.19
CA LEU A 502 12.96 6.68 5.47
C LEU A 502 11.47 6.94 5.17
N ARG A 503 10.87 8.00 5.72
CA ARG A 503 9.51 8.50 5.39
C ARG A 503 8.42 7.40 5.37
N GLY A 504 8.48 6.44 6.30
CA GLY A 504 7.49 5.36 6.35
C GLY A 504 7.70 4.26 5.30
N MET A 505 8.88 4.16 4.68
CA MET A 505 9.21 3.07 3.75
C MET A 505 9.49 1.75 4.47
N GLY A 506 9.37 0.65 3.73
CA GLY A 506 9.45 -0.71 4.28
C GLY A 506 8.05 -1.26 4.62
N PRO A 507 7.93 -2.35 5.39
CA PRO A 507 9.00 -3.19 5.90
C PRO A 507 9.95 -3.71 4.79
N PHE A 508 11.26 -3.76 5.03
CA PHE A 508 12.21 -4.31 4.05
C PHE A 508 12.61 -5.73 4.42
N ALA A 509 12.54 -6.66 3.45
CA ALA A 509 12.85 -8.07 3.70
C ALA A 509 14.29 -8.28 4.22
N ASP A 510 15.24 -7.48 3.73
CA ASP A 510 16.66 -7.55 4.07
C ASP A 510 17.38 -6.20 3.88
N ILE A 511 18.69 -6.21 4.17
CA ILE A 511 19.58 -5.05 4.02
C ILE A 511 19.72 -4.57 2.57
N ASP A 512 19.57 -5.46 1.59
CA ASP A 512 19.70 -5.09 0.17
C ASP A 512 18.46 -4.32 -0.29
N ALA A 513 17.26 -4.79 0.06
CA ALA A 513 16.02 -4.06 -0.18
C ALA A 513 16.02 -2.68 0.49
N PHE A 514 16.55 -2.60 1.72
CA PHE A 514 16.74 -1.34 2.43
C PHE A 514 17.70 -0.39 1.70
N ILE A 515 18.84 -0.89 1.22
CA ILE A 515 19.83 -0.09 0.49
C ILE A 515 19.26 0.46 -0.82
N GLU A 516 18.53 -0.34 -1.58
CA GLU A 516 17.95 0.10 -2.85
C GLU A 516 16.84 1.14 -2.65
N ALA A 517 16.04 0.99 -1.60
CA ALA A 517 15.10 2.03 -1.17
C ALA A 517 15.82 3.33 -0.78
N PHE A 518 16.89 3.22 0.03
CA PHE A 518 17.68 4.38 0.45
C PHE A 518 18.35 5.10 -0.75
N LYS A 519 18.84 4.35 -1.74
CA LYS A 519 19.34 4.92 -3.00
C LYS A 519 18.28 5.74 -3.70
N THR A 520 17.04 5.24 -3.77
CA THR A 520 15.93 5.93 -4.42
C THR A 520 15.63 7.27 -3.77
N VAL A 521 15.62 7.33 -2.43
CA VAL A 521 15.45 8.58 -1.66
C VAL A 521 16.60 9.57 -1.95
N CYS A 522 17.82 9.07 -2.09
CA CYS A 522 19.01 9.90 -2.28
C CYS A 522 19.25 10.30 -3.75
N GLN A 523 18.73 9.54 -4.73
CA GLN A 523 19.03 9.66 -6.16
C GLN A 523 18.85 11.09 -6.71
N PRO A 524 17.78 11.85 -6.36
CA PRO A 524 17.60 13.21 -6.88
C PRO A 524 18.74 14.16 -6.50
N TYR A 525 19.44 13.88 -5.39
CA TYR A 525 20.40 14.77 -4.76
C TYR A 525 21.87 14.36 -4.98
N VAL A 526 22.12 13.24 -5.67
CA VAL A 526 23.45 12.66 -5.82
C VAL A 526 23.85 12.59 -7.28
N ARG A 527 24.88 13.36 -7.68
CA ARG A 527 25.48 13.32 -9.03
C ARG A 527 27.01 13.29 -8.97
N GLY A 528 27.63 12.75 -10.01
CA GLY A 528 29.10 12.75 -10.18
C GLY A 528 29.84 11.98 -9.09
N TYR A 529 30.94 12.54 -8.58
CA TYR A 529 31.81 11.87 -7.58
C TYR A 529 31.06 11.42 -6.32
N TYR A 530 29.98 12.10 -5.94
CA TYR A 530 29.18 11.72 -4.77
C TYR A 530 28.46 10.38 -4.93
N HIS A 531 28.11 9.98 -6.15
CA HIS A 531 27.55 8.66 -6.41
C HIS A 531 28.55 7.55 -6.04
N LEU A 532 29.83 7.73 -6.35
CA LEU A 532 30.88 6.76 -6.02
C LEU A 532 31.12 6.65 -4.50
N VAL A 533 31.02 7.76 -3.77
CA VAL A 533 31.15 7.77 -2.31
C VAL A 533 29.95 7.06 -1.68
N LEU A 534 28.74 7.34 -2.16
CA LEU A 534 27.52 6.68 -1.71
C LEU A 534 27.59 5.16 -1.93
N GLU A 535 27.91 4.70 -3.14
CA GLU A 535 28.01 3.25 -3.44
C GLU A 535 29.03 2.53 -2.53
N ARG A 536 30.17 3.16 -2.23
CA ARG A 536 31.16 2.57 -1.30
C ARG A 536 30.62 2.44 0.12
N LEU A 537 29.85 3.41 0.59
CA LEU A 537 29.25 3.39 1.93
C LEU A 537 28.11 2.37 2.00
N LEU A 538 27.25 2.32 0.98
CA LEU A 538 26.19 1.32 0.90
C LEU A 538 26.73 -0.10 0.81
N GLN A 539 27.85 -0.31 0.13
CA GLN A 539 28.53 -1.61 0.13
C GLN A 539 28.99 -2.03 1.53
N ARG A 540 29.36 -1.06 2.39
CA ARG A 540 29.70 -1.32 3.80
C ARG A 540 28.46 -1.68 4.61
N TRP A 541 27.31 -1.07 4.31
CA TRP A 541 26.05 -1.34 5.00
C TRP A 541 25.59 -2.78 4.87
N ARG A 542 25.87 -3.44 3.73
CA ARG A 542 25.60 -4.88 3.52
C ARG A 542 26.25 -5.80 4.55
N ALA A 543 27.36 -5.36 5.16
CA ALA A 543 28.07 -6.12 6.18
C ALA A 543 27.61 -5.82 7.61
N TYR A 544 26.68 -4.88 7.79
CA TYR A 544 26.17 -4.50 9.10
C TYR A 544 25.11 -5.47 9.59
N ARG A 545 25.12 -5.69 10.91
CA ARG A 545 24.06 -6.46 11.57
C ARG A 545 22.78 -5.64 11.61
N VAL A 546 21.64 -6.32 11.48
CA VAL A 546 20.33 -5.74 11.80
C VAL A 546 20.05 -5.98 13.27
N VAL A 547 19.80 -4.90 14.02
CA VAL A 547 19.59 -4.90 15.47
C VAL A 547 18.44 -3.97 15.82
N LEU A 548 17.78 -4.23 16.95
CA LEU A 548 16.78 -3.30 17.47
C LEU A 548 17.48 -2.01 17.95
N THR A 549 16.99 -0.86 17.49
CA THR A 549 17.44 0.48 17.90
C THR A 549 16.27 1.28 18.46
N HIS A 550 16.57 2.25 19.31
CA HIS A 550 15.59 3.23 19.80
C HIS A 550 15.22 4.26 18.72
N GLY A 551 16.22 4.74 17.97
CA GLY A 551 16.02 5.71 16.90
C GLY A 551 15.90 7.17 17.36
N ASP A 552 15.76 7.42 18.67
CA ASP A 552 15.74 8.76 19.28
C ASP A 552 16.23 8.73 20.74
N LEU A 553 17.44 8.24 20.96
CA LEU A 553 18.02 8.13 22.30
C LEU A 553 18.56 9.49 22.81
N HIS A 554 17.76 10.55 22.71
CA HIS A 554 18.06 11.88 23.21
C HIS A 554 18.05 11.90 24.76
N PRO A 555 18.88 12.72 25.46
CA PRO A 555 18.88 12.82 26.92
C PRO A 555 17.52 13.17 27.57
N SER A 556 16.63 13.85 26.84
CA SER A 556 15.26 14.14 27.30
C SER A 556 14.41 12.88 27.44
N ASN A 557 14.76 11.83 26.70
CA ASN A 557 14.02 10.56 26.64
C ASN A 557 14.55 9.53 27.64
N ILE A 558 15.53 9.91 28.47
CA ILE A 558 16.14 9.05 29.50
C ILE A 558 15.77 9.63 30.86
N LEU A 559 14.94 8.93 31.62
CA LEU A 559 14.58 9.31 32.98
C LEU A 559 15.56 8.71 33.97
N ILE A 560 16.09 9.52 34.88
CA ILE A 560 16.97 9.07 35.96
C ILE A 560 16.41 9.43 37.34
N GLN A 561 16.74 8.59 38.32
CA GLN A 561 16.38 8.81 39.72
C GLN A 561 17.51 8.39 40.64
N ARG A 562 17.52 8.94 41.86
CA ARG A 562 18.41 8.46 42.93
C ARG A 562 17.82 7.22 43.57
N THR A 563 18.65 6.20 43.73
CA THR A 563 18.34 5.03 44.55
C THR A 563 18.43 5.38 46.04
N ASP A 564 17.91 4.52 46.91
CA ASP A 564 18.05 4.63 48.37
C ASP A 564 19.53 4.67 48.83
N THR A 565 20.44 4.13 48.01
CA THR A 565 21.89 4.15 48.25
C THR A 565 22.56 5.45 47.80
N GLY A 566 21.80 6.40 47.25
CA GLY A 566 22.27 7.69 46.76
C GLY A 566 22.84 7.68 45.34
N GLN A 567 22.92 6.53 44.68
CA GLN A 567 23.41 6.39 43.30
C GLN A 567 22.35 6.73 42.27
N TRP A 568 22.76 7.32 41.14
CA TRP A 568 21.87 7.55 40.00
C TRP A 568 21.61 6.26 39.22
N ARG A 569 20.35 6.03 38.91
CA ARG A 569 19.86 4.90 38.13
C ARG A 569 19.00 5.41 36.98
N ILE A 570 19.08 4.75 35.83
CA ILE A 570 18.09 4.91 34.75
C ILE A 570 16.77 4.29 35.19
N ALA A 571 15.77 5.14 35.39
CA ALA A 571 14.43 4.77 35.83
C ALA A 571 13.63 4.20 34.67
N ALA A 572 13.65 4.87 33.51
CA ALA A 572 12.99 4.46 32.29
C ALA A 572 13.60 5.16 31.07
N ILE A 573 13.47 4.53 29.91
CA ILE A 573 13.65 5.14 28.59
C ILE A 573 12.26 5.27 27.96
N ILE A 574 11.94 6.44 27.43
CA ILE A 574 10.64 6.82 26.89
C ILE A 574 10.75 7.21 25.41
N ASP A 575 9.62 7.47 24.76
CA ASP A 575 9.55 7.92 23.35
C ASP A 575 10.07 6.89 22.33
N TRP A 576 9.48 5.69 22.36
CA TRP A 576 9.88 4.57 21.51
C TRP A 576 9.26 4.60 20.11
N GLU A 577 8.75 5.75 19.66
CA GLU A 577 7.98 5.82 18.41
C GLU A 577 8.83 5.51 17.17
N LEU A 578 10.12 5.86 17.18
CA LEU A 578 11.04 5.61 16.07
C LEU A 578 11.74 4.23 16.14
N ALA A 579 11.41 3.43 17.15
CA ALA A 579 12.11 2.18 17.41
C ALA A 579 11.79 1.10 16.37
N GLY A 580 12.82 0.31 16.03
CA GLY A 580 12.72 -0.72 15.01
C GLY A 580 14.01 -1.49 14.82
N TRP A 581 13.95 -2.54 14.01
CA TRP A 581 15.13 -3.29 13.60
C TRP A 581 15.77 -2.57 12.42
N TYR A 582 16.98 -2.05 12.64
CA TYR A 582 17.73 -1.27 11.66
C TYR A 582 19.19 -1.74 11.61
N PRO A 583 19.96 -1.33 10.58
CA PRO A 583 21.40 -1.59 10.56
C PRO A 583 22.08 -1.01 11.81
N GLU A 584 23.07 -1.69 12.38
CA GLU A 584 23.65 -1.34 13.69
C GLU A 584 24.30 0.05 13.81
N HIS A 585 24.58 0.70 12.68
CA HIS A 585 25.03 2.09 12.63
C HIS A 585 23.89 3.11 12.80
N TRP A 586 22.62 2.70 12.62
CA TRP A 586 21.47 3.60 12.62
C TRP A 586 21.33 4.34 13.96
N GLU A 587 21.47 3.61 15.08
CA GLU A 587 21.49 4.22 16.42
C GLU A 587 22.63 5.24 16.58
N TYR A 588 23.79 5.02 15.94
CA TYR A 588 24.90 5.96 16.02
C TYR A 588 24.57 7.28 15.34
N VAL A 589 24.00 7.21 14.13
CA VAL A 589 23.69 8.41 13.35
C VAL A 589 22.52 9.18 13.98
N THR A 590 21.48 8.48 14.45
CA THR A 590 20.35 9.13 15.13
C THR A 590 20.79 9.76 16.46
N LEU A 591 21.58 9.05 17.28
CA LEU A 591 22.11 9.58 18.54
C LEU A 591 22.91 10.88 18.33
N LEU A 592 23.72 10.98 17.27
CA LEU A 592 24.51 12.18 16.99
C LEU A 592 23.69 13.34 16.41
N ASN A 593 22.57 13.06 15.73
CA ASN A 593 21.63 14.10 15.30
C ASN A 593 20.94 14.80 16.49
N CYS A 594 20.92 14.13 17.65
CA CYS A 594 20.31 14.59 18.89
C CYS A 594 21.27 15.39 19.79
N VAL A 595 22.46 15.76 19.30
CA VAL A 595 23.53 16.36 20.13
C VAL A 595 23.62 17.87 19.96
N ARG A 596 23.71 18.59 21.08
CA ARG A 596 24.27 19.96 21.14
C ARG A 596 25.79 19.87 21.22
N TRP A 597 26.48 20.24 20.15
CA TRP A 597 27.93 20.02 20.00
C TRP A 597 28.80 20.76 21.02
N GLU A 598 28.24 21.77 21.69
CA GLU A 598 28.88 22.50 22.78
C GLU A 598 28.81 21.78 24.14
N SER A 599 27.98 20.74 24.24
CA SER A 599 27.81 19.92 25.45
C SER A 599 28.85 18.81 25.54
N ASP A 600 29.30 18.47 26.74
CA ASP A 600 30.13 17.29 26.98
C ASP A 600 29.38 15.96 26.72
N TRP A 601 28.04 16.00 26.61
CA TRP A 601 27.25 14.89 26.09
C TRP A 601 27.67 14.49 24.67
N ALA A 602 28.14 15.43 23.84
CA ALA A 602 28.61 15.12 22.49
C ALA A 602 29.75 14.08 22.50
N CYS A 603 30.67 14.22 23.45
CA CYS A 603 31.77 13.28 23.64
C CYS A 603 31.25 11.91 24.11
N VAL A 604 30.20 11.89 24.94
CA VAL A 604 29.55 10.63 25.37
C VAL A 604 28.87 9.96 24.20
N ALA A 605 28.03 10.67 23.46
CA ALA A 605 27.30 10.15 22.31
C ALA A 605 28.23 9.51 21.27
N GLN A 606 29.37 10.16 20.95
CA GLN A 606 30.38 9.63 20.04
C GLN A 606 31.02 8.31 20.49
N ASN A 607 31.03 8.02 21.80
CA ASN A 607 31.72 6.87 22.40
C ASN A 607 30.76 5.96 23.19
N LEU A 608 29.44 6.10 23.00
CA LEU A 608 28.44 5.33 23.72
C LEU A 608 28.37 3.91 23.17
N LEU A 609 28.42 3.75 21.85
CA LEU A 609 28.37 2.46 21.17
C LEU A 609 29.76 1.81 21.07
N GLU A 610 29.78 0.48 20.94
CA GLU A 610 31.01 -0.32 20.80
C GLU A 610 31.88 0.08 19.60
N ARG A 611 31.26 0.64 18.56
CA ARG A 611 31.90 1.03 17.31
C ARG A 611 31.40 2.40 16.86
N ARG A 612 32.32 3.21 16.33
CA ARG A 612 32.03 4.49 15.68
C ARG A 612 31.69 4.30 14.20
N TYR A 613 30.73 5.09 13.72
CA TYR A 613 30.27 5.11 12.34
C TYR A 613 30.34 6.53 11.77
N ASP A 614 31.48 7.20 11.99
CA ASP A 614 31.68 8.62 11.66
C ASP A 614 31.37 8.95 10.19
N ASP A 615 31.83 8.10 9.26
CA ASP A 615 31.55 8.25 7.83
C ASP A 615 30.05 8.14 7.51
N ASP A 616 29.32 7.25 8.21
CA ASP A 616 27.88 7.07 8.02
C ASP A 616 27.12 8.28 8.56
N PHE A 617 27.56 8.86 9.69
CA PHE A 617 27.00 10.08 10.25
C PHE A 617 27.18 11.29 9.32
N VAL A 618 28.38 11.48 8.75
CA VAL A 618 28.64 12.57 7.79
C VAL A 618 27.71 12.45 6.56
N LEU A 619 27.45 11.22 6.11
CA LEU A 619 26.54 10.95 5.01
C LEU A 619 25.09 11.28 5.39
N ASP A 620 24.61 10.75 6.52
CA ASP A 620 23.26 10.98 7.04
C ASP A 620 22.99 12.48 7.25
N SER A 621 23.87 13.19 7.95
CA SER A 621 23.78 14.64 8.17
C SER A 621 23.66 15.42 6.87
N LYS A 622 24.43 15.03 5.84
CA LYS A 622 24.38 15.69 4.54
C LYS A 622 23.05 15.44 3.83
N TYR A 623 22.51 14.21 3.89
CA TYR A 623 21.22 13.92 3.27
C TYR A 623 20.07 14.60 3.98
N ARG A 624 20.07 14.64 5.32
CA ARG A 624 19.10 15.42 6.09
C ARG A 624 19.09 16.88 5.67
N PHE A 625 20.28 17.48 5.54
CA PHE A 625 20.41 18.85 5.01
C PHE A 625 19.83 19.00 3.60
N LEU A 626 20.10 18.07 2.68
CA LEU A 626 19.59 18.12 1.30
C LEU A 626 18.07 17.91 1.21
N LEU A 627 17.53 17.05 2.07
CA LEU A 627 16.12 16.73 2.18
C LEU A 627 15.32 17.77 2.99
N ARG A 628 16.00 18.77 3.57
CA ARG A 628 15.43 19.78 4.47
C ARG A 628 14.69 19.17 5.66
N LEU A 629 15.28 18.10 6.21
CA LEU A 629 14.79 17.39 7.38
C LEU A 629 15.33 17.99 8.68
#